data_AF-A0A2R6EEE0-F1
#
_entry.id   AF-A0A2R6EEE0-F1
#
_cell.length_a   1.000
_cell.length_b   1.000
_cell.length_c   1.000
_cell.angle_alpha   90.00
_cell.angle_beta   90.00
_cell.angle_gamma   90.00
#
_symmetry.space_group_name_H-M   'P 1'
#
loop_
_entity.id
_entity.type
_entity.pdbx_description
1 polymer ?
#
loop_
_entity_poly.entity_id
_entity_poly.type
_entity_poly.pdbx_seq_one_letter_code
_entity_poly.pdbx_strand_id
1 'polypeptide(L)'
;QFDPDSVNWVRTARNPRTAPVYERGYLDMVVPYDLGDEVAEGVYYAGMASRAQYPERSLNGGIEAGYACAGLITTSRDRGVPATASR
;
A
#
# COMPACT_ATOMS: atom_id res chain seq x y z
N GLN A 1 4.62 -27.30 26.10
CA GLN A 1 4.16 -28.06 24.91
C GLN A 1 2.74 -27.61 24.61
N PHE A 2 2.31 -27.58 23.35
CA PHE A 2 0.92 -27.30 23.00
C PHE A 2 0.07 -28.57 23.22
N ASP A 3 -1.13 -28.42 23.80
CA ASP A 3 -2.10 -29.49 24.01
C ASP A 3 -3.39 -29.19 23.21
N PRO A 4 -3.70 -29.95 22.14
CA PRO A 4 -4.91 -29.75 21.34
C PRO A 4 -6.21 -29.83 22.14
N ASP A 5 -6.26 -30.65 23.20
CA ASP A 5 -7.47 -30.86 24.02
C ASP A 5 -7.79 -29.65 24.90
N SER A 6 -6.84 -28.72 25.05
CA SER A 6 -7.02 -27.45 25.78
C SER A 6 -7.79 -26.37 25.01
N VAL A 7 -8.11 -26.60 23.73
CA VAL A 7 -8.79 -25.62 22.87
C VAL A 7 -10.30 -25.63 23.11
N ASN A 8 -10.83 -24.54 23.71
CA ASN A 8 -12.26 -24.40 24.02
C ASN A 8 -13.14 -24.01 22.82
N TRP A 9 -12.59 -23.36 21.81
CA TRP A 9 -13.36 -22.89 20.65
C TRP A 9 -12.47 -22.64 19.42
N VAL A 10 -13.05 -22.82 18.24
CA VAL A 10 -12.45 -22.47 16.94
C VAL A 10 -13.49 -21.72 16.11
N ARG A 11 -13.08 -20.64 15.44
CA ARG A 11 -13.90 -19.91 14.47
C ARG A 11 -13.15 -19.79 13.16
N THR A 12 -13.83 -20.08 12.06
CA THR A 12 -13.28 -20.00 10.70
C THR A 12 -14.15 -19.08 9.86
N ALA A 13 -13.53 -18.14 9.15
CA ALA A 13 -14.20 -17.27 8.20
C ALA A 13 -13.51 -17.38 6.84
N ARG A 14 -14.23 -17.04 5.78
CA ARG A 14 -13.69 -16.90 4.43
C ARG A 14 -13.98 -15.50 3.94
N ASN A 15 -12.95 -14.81 3.47
CA ASN A 15 -13.09 -13.57 2.75
C ASN A 15 -12.46 -13.73 1.36
N PRO A 16 -13.26 -13.75 0.28
CA PRO A 16 -12.75 -13.94 -1.07
C PRO A 16 -11.81 -12.82 -1.54
N ARG A 17 -11.80 -11.67 -0.85
CA ARG A 17 -10.95 -10.50 -1.13
C ARG A 17 -9.90 -10.28 -0.04
N THR A 18 -9.39 -11.36 0.57
CA THR A 18 -8.40 -11.26 1.66
C THR A 18 -7.07 -10.70 1.17
N ALA A 19 -6.64 -11.07 -0.04
CA ALA A 19 -5.41 -10.57 -0.62
C ALA A 19 -5.37 -10.79 -2.14
N PRO A 20 -4.52 -10.05 -2.86
CA PRO A 20 -4.24 -10.33 -4.26
C PRO A 20 -3.65 -11.74 -4.46
N VAL A 21 -3.95 -12.33 -5.60
CA VAL A 21 -3.35 -13.60 -6.05
C VAL A 21 -2.13 -13.27 -6.88
N TYR A 22 -0.97 -13.83 -6.52
CA TYR A 22 0.24 -13.66 -7.29
C TYR A 22 0.29 -14.63 -8.45
N GLU A 23 0.42 -14.07 -9.64
CA GLU A 23 0.56 -14.78 -10.89
C GLU A 23 1.87 -14.36 -11.56
N ARG A 24 2.31 -15.10 -12.58
CA ARG A 24 3.48 -14.68 -13.36
C ARG A 24 3.17 -13.34 -14.01
N GLY A 25 4.10 -12.38 -13.91
CA GLY A 25 3.90 -11.00 -14.37
C GLY A 25 3.23 -10.09 -13.35
N TYR A 26 3.00 -10.51 -12.10
CA TYR A 26 2.34 -9.68 -11.09
C TYR A 26 3.05 -8.34 -10.81
N LEU A 27 4.38 -8.30 -10.93
CA LEU A 27 5.13 -7.04 -10.77
C LEU A 27 4.74 -5.97 -11.80
N ASP A 28 4.21 -6.37 -12.95
CA ASP A 28 3.71 -5.44 -13.98
C ASP A 28 2.29 -4.94 -13.66
N MET A 29 1.61 -5.58 -12.70
CA MET A 29 0.25 -5.26 -12.26
C MET A 29 0.21 -4.48 -10.93
N VAL A 30 1.37 -4.16 -10.33
CA VAL A 30 1.39 -3.37 -9.09
C VAL A 30 0.89 -1.97 -9.37
N VAL A 31 0.04 -1.46 -8.49
CA VAL A 31 -0.53 -0.11 -8.64
C VAL A 31 0.56 0.91 -8.29
N PRO A 32 0.84 1.89 -9.18
CA PRO A 32 1.81 2.94 -8.90
C PRO A 32 1.32 3.84 -7.76
N TYR A 33 2.26 4.50 -7.07
CA TYR A 33 1.91 5.38 -5.95
C TYR A 33 1.22 6.67 -6.39
N ASP A 34 1.65 7.25 -7.51
CA ASP A 34 1.06 8.45 -8.11
C ASP A 34 0.10 8.02 -9.23
N LEU A 35 -1.15 8.45 -9.14
CA LEU A 35 -2.21 8.17 -10.12
C LEU A 35 -2.62 9.41 -10.92
N GLY A 36 -1.77 10.45 -10.93
CA GLY A 36 -2.00 11.70 -11.65
C GLY A 36 -2.37 11.51 -13.12
N ASP A 37 -1.62 10.67 -13.83
CA ASP A 37 -1.81 10.42 -15.27
C ASP A 37 -3.01 9.50 -15.56
N GLU A 38 -3.25 8.51 -14.70
CA GLU A 38 -4.25 7.46 -14.92
C GLU A 38 -5.65 7.82 -14.40
N VAL A 39 -5.72 8.65 -13.35
CA VAL A 39 -6.97 8.94 -12.62
C VAL A 39 -7.21 10.44 -12.52
N ALA A 40 -6.39 11.17 -11.75
CA ALA A 40 -6.47 12.62 -11.57
C ALA A 40 -5.29 13.13 -10.75
N GLU A 41 -4.93 14.42 -10.96
CA GLU A 41 -3.91 15.11 -10.17
C GLU A 41 -4.21 15.05 -8.66
N GLY A 42 -3.17 14.77 -7.86
CA GLY A 42 -3.27 14.72 -6.41
C GLY A 42 -3.86 13.42 -5.85
N VAL A 43 -4.13 12.43 -6.70
CA VAL A 43 -4.58 11.10 -6.28
C VAL A 43 -3.38 10.17 -6.13
N TYR A 44 -3.27 9.55 -4.95
CA TYR A 44 -2.20 8.62 -4.61
C TYR A 44 -2.75 7.31 -4.05
N TYR A 45 -2.04 6.20 -4.25
CA TYR A 45 -2.45 4.89 -3.77
C TYR A 45 -1.47 4.28 -2.77
N ALA A 46 -1.89 4.19 -1.51
CA ALA A 46 -1.18 3.47 -0.45
C ALA A 46 -2.02 2.28 0.03
N GLY A 47 -1.78 1.10 -0.56
CA GLY A 47 -2.57 -0.09 -0.24
C GLY A 47 -1.92 -1.42 -0.61
N MET A 48 -2.69 -2.49 -0.46
CA MET A 48 -2.27 -3.89 -0.64
C MET A 48 -1.74 -4.22 -2.05
N ALA A 49 -2.09 -3.41 -3.05
CA ALA A 49 -1.62 -3.61 -4.43
C ALA A 49 -0.36 -2.78 -4.77
N SER A 50 0.20 -2.07 -3.79
CA SER A 50 1.38 -1.25 -3.98
C SER A 50 2.66 -2.08 -3.93
N ARG A 51 3.76 -1.53 -4.45
CA ARG A 51 5.04 -2.23 -4.52
C ARG A 51 5.58 -2.67 -3.16
N ALA A 52 5.41 -1.87 -2.11
CA ALA A 52 5.90 -2.20 -0.76
C ALA A 52 5.20 -3.42 -0.14
N GLN A 53 4.01 -3.77 -0.64
CA GLN A 53 3.25 -4.94 -0.18
C GLN A 53 3.61 -6.23 -0.92
N TYR A 54 4.41 -6.15 -1.98
CA TYR A 54 4.90 -7.30 -2.72
C TYR A 54 6.28 -7.75 -2.22
N PRO A 55 6.53 -9.05 -2.01
CA PRO A 55 5.57 -10.16 -2.01
C PRO A 55 4.93 -10.40 -0.63
N GLU A 56 5.48 -9.81 0.43
CA GLU A 56 5.30 -10.28 1.82
C GLU A 56 3.96 -9.89 2.47
N ARG A 57 3.28 -8.85 1.97
CA ARG A 57 1.95 -8.39 2.45
C ARG A 57 1.91 -8.19 3.97
N SER A 58 2.81 -7.37 4.47
CA SER A 58 2.93 -7.09 5.91
C SER A 58 2.11 -5.85 6.30
N LEU A 59 1.82 -5.70 7.59
CA LEU A 59 1.33 -4.42 8.10
C LEU A 59 2.37 -3.31 7.87
N ASN A 60 3.66 -3.65 7.96
CA ASN A 60 4.75 -2.72 7.71
C ASN A 60 4.76 -2.22 6.26
N GLY A 61 4.57 -3.09 5.27
CA GLY A 61 4.56 -2.65 3.87
C GLY A 61 3.40 -1.71 3.56
N GLY A 62 2.28 -1.80 4.28
CA GLY A 62 1.20 -0.80 4.23
C GLY A 62 1.62 0.56 4.78
N ILE A 63 2.41 0.58 5.87
CA ILE A 63 2.97 1.80 6.45
C ILE A 63 3.98 2.44 5.49
N GLU A 64 4.90 1.63 4.93
CA GLU A 64 5.89 2.09 3.95
C GLU A 64 5.25 2.67 2.69
N ALA A 65 4.16 2.06 2.21
CA ALA A 65 3.38 2.61 1.09
C ALA A 65 2.79 3.99 1.42
N GLY A 66 2.35 4.19 2.66
CA GLY A 66 1.87 5.48 3.16
C GLY A 66 2.98 6.53 3.19
N TYR A 67 4.16 6.18 3.71
CA TYR A 67 5.32 7.08 3.71
C TYR A 67 5.78 7.44 2.30
N ALA A 68 5.78 6.48 1.37
CA ALA A 68 6.10 6.74 -0.03
C ALA A 68 5.14 7.78 -0.65
N CYS A 69 3.84 7.64 -0.45
CA CYS A 69 2.86 8.60 -0.92
C CYS A 69 3.03 9.98 -0.25
N ALA A 70 3.26 10.02 1.06
CA ALA A 70 3.50 11.27 1.79
C ALA A 70 4.74 12.02 1.28
N GLY A 71 5.81 11.28 0.93
CA GLY A 71 6.99 11.84 0.28
C GLY A 71 6.65 12.52 -1.05
N LEU A 72 5.88 11.83 -1.92
CA LEU A 72 5.44 12.38 -3.21
C LEU A 72 4.57 13.63 -3.06
N ILE A 73 3.67 13.63 -2.08
CA ILE A 73 2.81 14.79 -1.76
C ILE A 73 3.65 15.98 -1.28
N THR A 74 4.67 15.74 -0.47
CA THR A 74 5.54 16.81 0.03
C THR A 74 6.39 17.39 -1.11
N THR A 75 7.02 16.53 -1.91
CA THR A 75 7.83 16.96 -3.05
C THR A 75 7.02 17.66 -4.15
N SER A 76 5.76 17.27 -4.37
CA SER A 76 4.88 17.97 -5.30
C SER A 76 4.47 19.35 -4.78
N ARG A 77 4.17 19.48 -3.48
CA ARG A 77 3.92 20.78 -2.84
C ARG A 77 5.12 21.72 -2.98
N ASP A 78 6.34 21.23 -2.75
CA ASP A 78 7.56 22.02 -2.88
C ASP A 78 7.78 22.50 -4.33
N ARG A 79 7.39 21.70 -5.33
CA ARG A 79 7.42 22.08 -6.75
C ARG A 79 6.33 23.09 -7.15
N GLY A 80 5.27 23.22 -6.35
CA GLY A 80 4.17 24.17 -6.55
C GLY A 80 4.36 25.53 -5.85
N VAL A 81 5.37 25.67 -4.97
CA VAL A 81 5.69 26.96 -4.33
C VAL A 81 6.65 27.74 -5.24
N PRO A 82 6.23 28.89 -5.82
CA PRO A 82 7.16 29.74 -6.55
C PRO A 82 8.27 30.23 -5.61
N ALA A 83 9.50 30.29 -6.11
CA ALA A 83 10.75 30.60 -5.39
C ALA A 83 10.83 32.02 -4.77
N THR A 84 9.70 32.67 -4.48
CA THR A 84 9.60 34.05 -3.98
C THR A 84 8.90 34.18 -2.63
N ALA A 85 8.45 33.07 -2.01
CA ALA A 85 7.71 33.09 -0.75
C ALA A 85 8.54 32.77 0.51
N SER A 86 9.86 32.95 0.45
CA SER A 86 10.72 32.98 1.64
C SER A 86 11.20 34.42 1.89
N ARG A 87 10.42 35.13 2.72
CA ARG A 87 10.89 36.30 3.49
C ARG A 87 11.09 35.87 4.93
#